data_AF-A0A1H9VFI2-F1
#
_entry.id   AF-A0A1H9VFI2-F1
#
_cell.length_a   1.000
_cell.length_b   1.000
_cell.length_c   1.000
_cell.angle_alpha   90.00
_cell.angle_beta   90.00
_cell.angle_gamma   90.00
#
_symmetry.space_group_name_H-M   'P 1'
#
loop_
_entity.id
_entity.type
_entity.pdbx_description
1 polymer ?
#
loop_
_entity_poly.entity_id
_entity_poly.type
_entity_poly.pdbx_seq_one_letter_code
_entity_poly.pdbx_strand_id
1 'polypeptide(L)' 'MEDKSSILIDGDKKTIWNAITDAHKLSQWYVPGSPWKITKLSVGEKGTFTLMPSRHNNLSEMLPMTFTIKL' A
#
# COMPACT_ATOMS: atom_id res chain seq x y z
N MET A 1 13.44 -16.75 -5.14
CA MET A 1 12.80 -16.36 -6.42
C MET A 1 11.99 -15.12 -6.14
N GLU A 2 12.06 -14.09 -6.98
CA GLU A 2 11.08 -13.00 -6.92
C GLU A 2 9.79 -13.53 -7.50
N ASP A 3 8.76 -13.70 -6.68
CA ASP A 3 7.41 -14.03 -7.14
C ASP A 3 6.84 -12.81 -7.85
N LYS A 4 6.97 -12.77 -9.17
CA LYS A 4 6.39 -11.72 -10.02
C LYS A 4 4.93 -12.04 -10.28
N SER A 5 4.05 -11.13 -9.88
CA SER A 5 2.63 -11.14 -10.23
C SER A 5 2.31 -9.94 -11.11
N SER A 6 1.35 -10.09 -12.03
CA SER A 6 0.88 -9.01 -12.90
C SER A 6 -0.62 -9.13 -13.11
N ILE A 7 -1.31 -8.00 -13.16
CA ILE A 7 -2.74 -7.91 -13.40
C ILE A 7 -3.02 -6.87 -14.49
N LEU A 8 -4.06 -7.09 -15.28
CA LEU A 8 -4.57 -6.11 -16.24
C LEU A 8 -5.73 -5.36 -15.59
N ILE A 9 -5.65 -4.04 -15.55
CA ILE A 9 -6.72 -3.17 -15.03
C ILE A 9 -7.22 -2.32 -16.20
N ASP A 10 -8.53 -2.38 -16.45
CA ASP A 10 -9.18 -1.47 -17.39
C ASP A 10 -9.38 -0.10 -16.71
N GLY A 11 -8.74 0.94 -17.24
CA GLY A 11 -8.75 2.27 -16.66
C GLY A 11 -7.63 3.16 -17.19
N ASP A 12 -7.78 4.47 -17.03
CA ASP A 12 -6.75 5.40 -17.45
C ASP A 12 -5.54 5.35 -16.49
N LYS A 13 -4.33 5.48 -17.06
CA LYS A 13 -3.07 5.39 -16.31
C LYS A 13 -3.00 6.38 -15.15
N LYS A 14 -3.59 7.57 -15.30
CA LYS A 14 -3.52 8.62 -14.27
C LYS A 14 -4.41 8.26 -13.08
N THR A 15 -5.61 7.72 -13.31
CA THR A 15 -6.50 7.23 -12.26
C THR A 15 -5.91 6.04 -11.53
N ILE A 16 -5.38 5.06 -12.26
CA ILE A 16 -4.72 3.90 -11.66
C ILE A 16 -3.53 4.34 -10.81
N TRP A 17 -2.67 5.22 -11.35
CA TRP A 17 -1.54 5.76 -10.60
C TRP A 17 -2.00 6.48 -9.34
N ASN A 18 -3.01 7.35 -9.43
CA ASN A 18 -3.60 8.06 -8.31
C ASN A 18 -4.17 7.12 -7.23
N ALA A 19 -4.78 5.99 -7.63
CA ALA A 19 -5.31 5.00 -6.69
C ALA A 19 -4.21 4.28 -5.88
N ILE A 20 -2.98 4.21 -6.39
CA ILE A 20 -1.82 3.59 -5.74
C ILE A 20 -1.00 4.62 -4.94
N THR A 21 -1.07 5.90 -5.33
CA THR A 21 -0.21 6.96 -4.80
C THR A 21 -0.88 7.87 -3.77
N ASP A 22 -2.20 7.96 -3.79
CA ASP A 22 -2.97 8.67 -2.78
C ASP A 22 -3.20 7.75 -1.57
N ALA A 23 -2.70 8.15 -0.39
CA ALA A 23 -2.79 7.35 0.82
C ALA A 23 -4.24 7.03 1.24
N HIS A 24 -5.18 7.95 1.00
CA HIS A 24 -6.59 7.73 1.29
C HIS A 24 -7.22 6.75 0.29
N LYS A 25 -6.90 6.84 -1.00
CA LYS A 25 -7.42 5.87 -1.99
C LYS A 25 -6.81 4.49 -1.81
N LEU A 26 -5.50 4.41 -1.56
CA LEU A 26 -4.79 3.15 -1.35
C LEU A 26 -5.36 2.39 -0.15
N SER A 27 -5.68 3.08 0.95
CA SER A 27 -6.23 2.46 2.16
C SER A 27 -7.62 1.85 1.97
N GLN A 28 -8.33 2.15 0.88
CA GLN A 28 -9.65 1.56 0.62
C GLN A 28 -9.57 0.12 0.13
N TRP A 29 -8.47 -0.28 -0.50
CA TRP A 29 -8.35 -1.60 -1.12
C TRP A 29 -7.07 -2.35 -0.74
N TYR A 30 -6.00 -1.64 -0.35
CA TYR A 30 -4.77 -2.25 0.14
C TYR A 30 -4.66 -2.06 1.66
N VAL A 31 -4.89 -3.15 2.38
CA VAL A 31 -5.01 -3.20 3.85
C VAL A 31 -6.08 -2.23 4.39
N PRO A 32 -7.37 -2.52 4.15
CA PRO A 32 -8.48 -1.68 4.62
C PRO A 32 -8.44 -1.41 6.12
N GLY A 33 -8.73 -0.16 6.50
CA GLY A 33 -8.77 0.28 7.91
C GLY A 33 -7.40 0.58 8.54
N SER A 34 -6.31 0.37 7.82
CA SER A 34 -4.97 0.75 8.27
C SER A 34 -4.66 2.20 7.89
N PRO A 35 -4.14 3.04 8.81
CA PRO A 35 -3.71 4.39 8.46
C PRO A 35 -2.44 4.33 7.60
N TRP A 36 -2.50 4.97 6.44
CA TRP A 36 -1.38 5.09 5.50
C TRP A 36 -0.75 6.47 5.58
N LYS A 37 0.59 6.51 5.58
CA LYS A 37 1.36 7.73 5.40
C LYS A 37 2.37 7.52 4.28
N ILE A 38 2.10 8.19 3.16
CA ILE A 38 2.98 8.24 1.99
C ILE A 38 3.54 9.66 1.93
N THR A 39 4.81 9.84 2.30
CA THR A 39 5.44 11.17 2.33
C THR A 39 5.88 11.63 0.95
N LYS A 40 6.49 10.74 0.16
CA LYS A 40 6.97 11.03 -1.20
C LYS A 40 7.03 9.75 -2.01
N LEU A 41 6.60 9.84 -3.27
CA LEU A 41 6.59 8.71 -4.20
C LEU A 41 7.74 8.87 -5.18
N SER A 42 8.92 8.53 -4.70
CA SER A 42 10.13 8.54 -5.50
C SER A 42 10.96 7.32 -5.15
N VAL A 43 11.77 6.87 -6.09
CA VAL A 43 12.64 5.71 -5.91
C VAL A 43 13.55 5.95 -4.71
N GLY A 44 13.63 4.96 -3.82
CA GLY A 44 14.39 5.06 -2.57
C GLY A 44 13.64 5.67 -1.40
N GLU A 45 12.49 6.32 -1.62
CA GLU A 45 11.63 6.82 -0.54
C GLU A 45 10.89 5.68 0.14
N LYS A 46 10.56 5.91 1.42
CA LYS A 46 9.82 4.96 2.25
C LYS A 46 8.38 5.39 2.42
N GLY A 47 7.45 4.44 2.24
CA GLY A 47 6.09 4.57 2.74
C GLY A 47 5.93 3.80 4.05
N THR A 48 5.03 4.27 4.91
CA THR A 48 4.72 3.61 6.17
C THR A 48 3.21 3.40 6.32
N PHE A 49 2.82 2.26 6.85
CA PHE A 49 1.44 1.99 7.22
C PHE A 49 1.40 1.15 8.49
N THR A 50 0.30 1.18 9.23
CA THR A 50 0.15 0.39 10.45
C THR A 50 -0.91 -0.66 10.25
N LEU A 51 -0.51 -1.94 10.29
CA LEU A 51 -1.46 -3.04 10.31
C LEU A 51 -2.24 -3.00 11.63
N MET A 52 -3.56 -2.94 11.52
CA MET A 52 -4.46 -3.03 12.66
C MET A 52 -4.84 -4.50 12.92
N PRO A 53 -5.01 -4.91 14.18
CA PRO A 53 -5.67 -6.17 14.54
C PRO A 53 -6.96 -6.40 13.74
N SER A 54 -7.05 -7.54 13.07
CA SER A 54 -8.25 -7.93 12.33
C SER A 54 -8.44 -9.43 12.30
N ARG A 55 -9.66 -9.87 11.96
CA ARG A 55 -9.99 -11.28 11.73
C ARG A 55 -9.18 -11.96 10.60
N HIS A 56 -8.42 -11.18 9.83
CA HIS A 56 -7.68 -11.63 8.66
C HIS A 56 -6.15 -11.72 8.87
N ASN A 57 -5.62 -11.21 9.98
CA ASN A 57 -4.16 -11.11 10.18
C ASN A 57 -3.64 -11.61 11.54
N ASN A 58 -4.51 -12.13 12.43
CA ASN A 58 -4.15 -12.69 13.74
C ASN A 58 -3.30 -11.79 14.63
N LEU A 59 -3.27 -10.47 14.39
CA LEU A 59 -2.53 -9.52 15.21
C LEU A 59 -3.32 -9.24 16.49
N SER A 60 -2.65 -9.28 17.65
CA SER A 60 -3.19 -8.78 18.92
C SER A 60 -2.92 -7.30 19.15
N GLU A 61 -1.91 -6.76 18.48
CA GLU A 61 -1.45 -5.38 18.61
C GLU A 61 -1.20 -4.74 17.23
N MET A 62 -1.08 -3.41 17.21
CA MET A 62 -0.75 -2.67 16.00
C MET A 62 0.68 -2.95 15.55
N LEU A 63 0.88 -3.20 14.25
CA LEU A 63 2.19 -3.49 13.68
C LEU A 63 2.58 -2.46 12.60
N PRO A 64 3.54 -1.56 12.89
CA PRO A 64 4.08 -0.63 11.89
C PRO A 64 4.85 -1.38 10.81
N MET A 65 4.53 -1.06 9.56
CA MET A 65 5.16 -1.62 8.36
C MET A 65 5.81 -0.50 7.57
N THR A 66 6.94 -0.83 6.93
CA THR A 66 7.64 0.08 6.02
C THR A 66 7.94 -0.63 4.72
N PHE A 67 7.88 0.10 3.61
CA PHE A 67 8.30 -0.38 2.31
C PHE A 67 9.14 0.67 1.61
N THR A 68 10.03 0.23 0.72
CA THR A 68 10.86 1.09 -0.11
C THR A 68 10.42 0.97 -1.55
N ILE A 69 10.24 2.11 -2.23
CA ILE A 69 9.93 2.14 -3.65
C ILE A 69 11.21 1.79 -4.43
N LYS A 70 11.17 0.71 -5.21
CA LYS A 70 12.26 0.26 -6.09
C LYS A 70 11.84 0.38 -7.56
N LEU A 71 12.82 0.55 -8.45
CA LEU A 71 12.67 0.43 -9.91
C LEU A 71 12.97 -1.01 -10.35
#